data_AF-A0A1X0VBY3-F1
#
_entry.id   AF-A0A1X0VBY3-F1
#
_cell.length_a   1.000
_cell.length_b   1.000
_cell.length_c   1.000
_cell.angle_alpha   90.00
_cell.angle_beta   90.00
_cell.angle_gamma   90.00
#
_symmetry.space_group_name_H-M   'P 1'
#
loop_
_entity.id
_entity.type
_entity.pdbx_description
1 polymer ?
#
loop_
_entity_poly.entity_id
_entity_poly.type
_entity_poly.pdbx_seq_one_letter_code
_entity_poly.pdbx_strand_id
1 'polypeptide(L)'
;MRKIEAVNTLKSGYRITPVVDKKPILPFATVESDKRWVLTNWKPDYDIAVIAGGDDWFVVDFDNQQVYDRLAPLVSNGHIEKTARGYHAFFKQPDEQLTQKIGLVAGVDIKASKNNYVVIHSELPELDDLPEPSDELLDFIRNTEPEVKSSKGFVTSNDDEFLSQPLFDVIKNGWGEVGTHDDTIVSFIWMLFAMGASYESVSYMVMLADESTPTSTYKPQELLKKVDNAWEKWRR
;
A
#
# COMPACT_ATOMS: atom_id res chain seq x y z
N MET A 1 0.90 -26.77 7.66
CA MET A 1 1.78 -25.91 8.46
C MET A 1 1.09 -24.58 8.77
N ARG A 2 0.77 -23.78 7.75
CA ARG A 2 0.20 -22.41 7.89
C ARG A 2 -1.08 -22.22 8.71
N LYS A 3 -1.98 -23.21 8.81
CA LYS A 3 -3.21 -23.08 9.63
C LYS A 3 -2.89 -23.01 11.14
N ILE A 4 -1.93 -23.80 11.63
CA ILE A 4 -1.57 -23.80 13.05
C ILE A 4 -0.83 -22.51 13.37
N GLU A 5 0.09 -22.10 12.50
CA GLU A 5 0.79 -20.81 12.58
C GLU A 5 -0.21 -19.65 12.65
N ALA A 6 -1.23 -19.61 11.77
CA ALA A 6 -2.27 -18.57 11.82
C ALA A 6 -3.01 -18.52 13.17
N VAL A 7 -3.31 -19.69 13.77
CA VAL A 7 -3.91 -19.75 15.11
C VAL A 7 -2.94 -19.26 16.18
N ASN A 8 -1.65 -19.56 16.06
CA ASN A 8 -0.63 -19.09 17.00
C ASN A 8 -0.44 -17.58 16.88
N THR A 9 -0.38 -17.01 15.67
CA THR A 9 -0.30 -15.56 15.44
C THR A 9 -1.46 -14.80 16.08
N LEU A 10 -2.70 -15.35 16.00
CA LEU A 10 -3.84 -14.80 16.71
C LEU A 10 -3.69 -14.85 18.24
N LYS A 11 -3.12 -15.93 18.78
CA LYS A 11 -2.86 -16.04 20.23
C LYS A 11 -1.80 -15.07 20.71
N SER A 12 -0.80 -14.79 19.87
CA SER A 12 0.24 -13.79 20.12
C SER A 12 -0.30 -12.35 20.09
N GLY A 13 -1.61 -12.13 19.87
CA GLY A 13 -2.24 -10.81 19.93
C GLY A 13 -2.41 -10.10 18.59
N TYR A 14 -1.91 -10.67 17.49
CA TYR A 14 -2.01 -10.03 16.18
C TYR A 14 -3.35 -10.29 15.50
N ARG A 15 -3.89 -9.27 14.85
CA ARG A 15 -4.97 -9.39 13.87
C ARG A 15 -4.39 -9.92 12.56
N ILE A 16 -5.05 -10.89 11.93
CA ILE A 16 -4.58 -11.48 10.67
C ILE A 16 -5.65 -11.49 9.58
N THR A 17 -5.19 -11.52 8.34
CA THR A 17 -5.99 -11.85 7.16
C THR A 17 -5.27 -12.90 6.31
N PRO A 18 -5.99 -13.87 5.74
CA PRO A 18 -5.44 -14.77 4.73
C PRO A 18 -5.13 -14.02 3.43
N VAL A 19 -4.03 -14.43 2.79
CA VAL A 19 -3.50 -13.81 1.57
C VAL A 19 -3.18 -14.88 0.53
N VAL A 20 -3.45 -14.58 -0.74
CA VAL A 20 -3.01 -15.35 -1.92
C VAL A 20 -2.35 -14.38 -2.89
N ASP A 21 -1.16 -14.70 -3.37
CA ASP A 21 -0.38 -13.85 -4.28
C ASP A 21 -0.27 -12.39 -3.79
N LYS A 22 0.01 -12.23 -2.49
CA LYS A 22 0.10 -10.95 -1.78
C LYS A 22 -1.20 -10.13 -1.70
N LYS A 23 -2.34 -10.68 -2.09
CA LYS A 23 -3.66 -10.03 -1.99
C LYS A 23 -4.52 -10.65 -0.88
N PRO A 24 -5.04 -9.84 0.06
CA PRO A 24 -6.03 -10.30 1.03
C PRO A 24 -7.27 -10.80 0.34
N ILE A 25 -7.77 -11.95 0.79
CA ILE A 25 -9.03 -12.50 0.28
C ILE A 25 -10.24 -11.97 1.05
N LEU A 26 -10.01 -11.41 2.25
CA LEU A 26 -11.02 -10.75 3.07
C LEU A 26 -10.83 -9.23 3.03
N PRO A 27 -11.92 -8.44 3.08
CA PRO A 27 -11.86 -7.01 3.31
C PRO A 27 -11.52 -6.76 4.78
N PHE A 28 -10.24 -6.88 5.15
CA PHE A 28 -9.76 -6.89 6.53
C PHE A 28 -10.06 -5.59 7.31
N ALA A 29 -10.39 -4.50 6.61
CA ALA A 29 -10.87 -3.26 7.23
C ALA A 29 -12.24 -3.44 7.92
N THR A 30 -13.04 -4.41 7.48
CA THR A 30 -14.40 -4.65 8.00
C THR A 30 -14.62 -6.08 8.50
N VAL A 31 -13.77 -7.03 8.11
CA VAL A 31 -13.91 -8.45 8.48
C VAL A 31 -12.62 -8.94 9.11
N GLU A 32 -12.69 -9.31 10.39
CA GLU A 32 -11.57 -9.91 11.11
C GLU A 32 -11.59 -11.44 11.04
N SER A 33 -10.41 -12.04 10.97
CA SER A 33 -10.26 -13.49 11.07
C SER A 33 -10.09 -13.87 12.53
N ASP A 34 -11.10 -14.49 13.15
CA ASP A 34 -10.96 -15.08 14.49
C ASP A 34 -10.47 -16.54 14.43
N LYS A 35 -10.16 -17.11 15.59
CA LYS A 35 -9.71 -18.51 15.70
C LYS A 35 -10.69 -19.50 15.06
N ARG A 36 -12.00 -19.28 15.21
CA ARG A 36 -13.03 -20.17 14.66
C ARG A 36 -13.01 -20.11 13.13
N TRP A 37 -12.94 -18.90 12.58
CA TRP A 37 -12.84 -18.65 11.15
C TRP A 37 -11.62 -19.34 10.55
N VAL A 38 -10.46 -19.20 11.18
CA VAL A 38 -9.21 -19.85 10.73
C VAL A 38 -9.35 -21.38 10.70
N LEU A 39 -9.86 -21.98 11.78
CA LEU A 39 -9.99 -23.43 11.86
C LEU A 39 -10.93 -23.99 10.77
N THR A 40 -12.02 -23.27 10.48
CA THR A 40 -13.03 -23.68 9.49
C THR A 40 -12.62 -23.38 8.04
N ASN A 41 -12.03 -22.23 7.76
CA ASN A 41 -11.91 -21.70 6.39
C ASN A 41 -10.49 -21.63 5.84
N TRP A 42 -9.45 -21.72 6.68
CA TRP A 42 -8.07 -21.55 6.23
C TRP A 42 -7.63 -22.69 5.30
N LYS A 43 -7.16 -22.35 4.11
CA LYS A 43 -6.71 -23.29 3.09
C LYS A 43 -5.18 -23.45 3.10
N PRO A 44 -4.64 -24.57 2.60
CA PRO A 44 -3.19 -24.83 2.62
C PRO A 44 -2.33 -23.80 1.88
N ASP A 45 -2.89 -23.16 0.86
CA ASP A 45 -2.24 -22.18 -0.02
C ASP A 45 -2.27 -20.74 0.53
N TYR A 46 -2.98 -20.47 1.62
CA TYR A 46 -3.06 -19.14 2.20
C TYR A 46 -1.79 -18.79 2.97
N ASP A 47 -1.19 -17.66 2.64
CA ASP A 47 -0.19 -16.96 3.46
C ASP A 47 -0.89 -16.22 4.61
N ILE A 48 -0.12 -15.91 5.66
CA ILE A 48 -0.58 -15.14 6.82
C ILE A 48 -0.13 -13.70 6.61
N ALA A 49 -1.06 -12.75 6.60
CA ALA A 49 -0.73 -11.35 6.76
C ALA A 49 -1.21 -10.83 8.11
N VAL A 50 -0.32 -10.17 8.84
CA VAL A 50 -0.65 -9.41 10.04
C VAL A 50 -1.12 -8.02 9.64
N ILE A 51 -2.24 -7.59 10.20
CA ILE A 51 -2.86 -6.30 9.91
C ILE A 51 -2.23 -5.28 10.87
N ALA A 52 -1.62 -4.22 10.33
CA ALA A 52 -1.12 -3.13 11.14
C ALA A 52 -2.31 -2.38 11.74
N GLY A 53 -2.40 -2.31 13.07
CA GLY A 53 -3.46 -1.57 13.76
C GLY A 53 -3.28 -0.05 13.68
N GLY A 54 -2.06 0.41 13.39
CA GLY A 54 -1.66 1.81 13.46
C GLY A 54 -1.20 2.22 14.86
N ASP A 55 -1.73 1.59 15.90
CA ASP A 55 -1.55 2.05 17.27
C ASP A 55 -0.63 1.16 18.13
N ASP A 56 -0.47 -0.12 17.78
CA ASP A 56 0.22 -1.09 18.67
C ASP A 56 1.68 -1.35 18.25
N TRP A 57 1.93 -1.42 16.94
CA TRP A 57 3.22 -1.80 16.37
C TRP A 57 3.41 -1.20 14.97
N PHE A 58 4.67 -1.12 14.54
CA PHE A 58 5.03 -0.73 13.18
C PHE A 58 6.14 -1.63 12.63
N VAL A 59 6.33 -1.58 11.31
CA VAL A 59 7.40 -2.31 10.61
C VAL A 59 8.24 -1.37 9.77
N VAL A 60 9.56 -1.56 9.83
CA VAL A 60 10.50 -1.10 8.81
C VAL A 60 10.64 -2.22 7.77
N ASP A 61 10.11 -1.98 6.57
CA ASP A 61 10.09 -2.94 5.46
C ASP A 61 11.20 -2.62 4.47
N PHE A 62 12.11 -3.57 4.29
CA PHE A 62 13.26 -3.47 3.40
C PHE A 62 13.02 -4.32 2.15
N ASP A 63 13.09 -3.71 0.97
CA ASP A 63 12.82 -4.38 -0.31
C ASP A 63 13.85 -5.47 -0.65
N ASN A 64 15.10 -5.33 -0.18
CA ASN A 64 16.19 -6.23 -0.51
C ASN A 64 17.32 -6.25 0.54
N GLN A 65 18.16 -7.29 0.45
CA GLN A 65 19.33 -7.50 1.31
C GLN A 65 20.30 -6.31 1.35
N GLN A 66 20.62 -5.70 0.20
CA GLN A 66 21.62 -4.64 0.12
C GLN A 66 21.18 -3.40 0.92
N VAL A 67 19.90 -3.06 0.84
CA VAL A 67 19.33 -1.94 1.60
C VAL A 67 19.27 -2.27 3.09
N TYR A 68 18.89 -3.50 3.44
CA TYR A 68 18.91 -3.97 4.83
C TYR A 68 20.32 -3.90 5.43
N ASP A 69 21.34 -4.45 4.78
CA ASP A 69 22.71 -4.50 5.31
C ASP A 69 23.27 -3.11 5.64
N ARG A 70 22.90 -2.09 4.86
CA ARG A 70 23.29 -0.69 5.09
C ARG A 70 22.68 -0.09 6.36
N LEU A 71 21.46 -0.50 6.71
CA LEU A 71 20.67 0.08 7.81
C LEU A 71 20.47 -0.89 8.97
N ALA A 72 20.98 -2.12 8.88
CA ALA A 72 20.85 -3.16 9.88
C ALA A 72 21.24 -2.70 11.30
N PRO A 73 22.29 -1.88 11.52
CA PRO A 73 22.60 -1.38 12.86
C PRO A 73 21.44 -0.61 13.51
N LEU A 74 20.70 0.20 12.72
CA LEU A 74 19.58 1.03 13.23
C LEU A 74 18.38 0.21 13.68
N VAL A 75 18.20 -0.99 13.12
CA VAL A 75 17.04 -1.85 13.41
C VAL A 75 17.42 -3.10 14.20
N SER A 76 18.69 -3.24 14.60
CA SER A 76 19.23 -4.48 15.16
C SER A 76 18.60 -4.94 16.48
N ASN A 77 17.97 -4.02 17.23
CA ASN A 77 17.20 -4.32 18.42
C ASN A 77 15.76 -4.77 18.14
N GLY A 78 15.30 -4.67 16.89
CA GLY A 78 13.98 -5.11 16.44
C GLY A 78 13.85 -6.62 16.34
N HIS A 79 12.62 -7.11 16.24
CA HIS A 79 12.40 -8.49 15.80
C HIS A 79 12.56 -8.54 14.28
N ILE A 80 13.65 -9.18 13.82
CA ILE A 80 14.01 -9.23 12.39
C ILE A 80 13.52 -10.52 11.76
N GLU A 81 12.75 -10.38 10.69
CA GLU A 81 12.31 -11.48 9.84
C GLU A 81 12.90 -11.33 8.43
N LYS A 82 13.36 -12.44 7.85
CA LYS A 82 13.72 -12.50 6.43
C LYS A 82 12.48 -12.81 5.58
N THR A 83 12.22 -11.96 4.58
CA THR A 83 11.16 -12.17 3.59
C THR A 83 11.70 -12.88 2.36
N ALA A 84 10.85 -13.18 1.38
CA ALA A 84 11.29 -13.75 0.10
C ALA A 84 12.36 -12.92 -0.63
N ARG A 85 12.42 -11.60 -0.41
CA ARG A 85 13.35 -10.70 -1.12
C ARG A 85 14.18 -9.80 -0.20
N GLY A 86 13.66 -9.44 0.96
CA GLY A 86 14.27 -8.49 1.87
C GLY A 86 13.96 -8.83 3.32
N TYR A 87 13.62 -7.83 4.12
CA TYR A 87 13.52 -7.97 5.57
C TYR A 87 12.38 -7.13 6.15
N HIS A 88 11.78 -7.63 7.22
CA HIS A 88 10.92 -6.83 8.09
C HIS A 88 11.60 -6.68 9.45
N ALA A 89 11.58 -5.47 10.01
CA ALA A 89 11.93 -5.22 11.40
C ALA A 89 10.70 -4.73 12.16
N PHE A 90 10.23 -5.50 13.14
CA PHE A 90 9.03 -5.21 13.93
C PHE A 90 9.39 -4.53 15.26
N PHE A 91 8.60 -3.53 15.62
CA PHE A 91 8.71 -2.74 16.84
C PHE A 91 7.34 -2.37 17.40
N LYS A 92 7.26 -2.09 18.70
CA LYS A 92 6.11 -1.39 19.29
C LYS A 92 5.99 0.03 18.74
N GLN A 93 4.77 0.54 18.67
CA GLN A 93 4.59 1.98 18.44
C GLN A 93 5.13 2.76 19.66
N PRO A 94 5.96 3.80 19.45
CA PRO A 94 6.31 4.73 20.53
C PRO A 94 5.10 5.57 20.96
N ASP A 95 5.20 6.21 22.13
CA ASP A 95 4.16 7.11 22.66
C ASP A 95 3.70 8.16 21.65
N GLU A 96 4.66 8.77 20.95
CA GLU A 96 4.39 9.61 19.78
C GLU A 96 4.36 8.73 18.53
N GLN A 97 3.16 8.23 18.22
CA GLN A 97 2.91 7.26 17.15
C GLN A 97 3.53 7.68 15.81
N LEU A 98 4.21 6.73 15.19
CA LEU A 98 4.70 6.89 13.84
C LEU A 98 3.58 6.72 12.83
N THR A 99 3.60 7.54 11.78
CA THR A 99 2.71 7.41 10.62
C THR A 99 3.38 6.61 9.51
N GLN A 100 2.57 6.06 8.59
CA GLN A 100 3.10 5.42 7.40
C GLN A 100 3.98 6.38 6.57
N LYS A 101 5.15 5.89 6.14
CA LYS A 101 6.05 6.58 5.21
C LYS A 101 6.48 5.60 4.12
N ILE A 102 6.01 5.79 2.89
CA ILE A 102 6.43 4.96 1.74
C ILE A 102 7.66 5.62 1.12
N GLY A 103 8.73 4.86 0.92
CA GLY A 103 9.99 5.37 0.39
C GLY A 103 10.67 6.32 1.35
N LEU A 104 10.79 5.96 2.64
CA LEU A 104 11.57 6.75 3.60
C LEU A 104 12.97 7.02 3.04
N VAL A 105 13.59 5.96 2.49
CA VAL A 105 14.68 6.03 1.51
C VAL A 105 14.41 4.98 0.43
N ALA A 106 15.14 5.02 -0.69
CA ALA A 106 15.03 4.00 -1.73
C ALA A 106 15.12 2.57 -1.15
N GLY A 107 14.02 1.83 -1.28
CA GLY A 107 13.90 0.45 -0.81
C GLY A 107 13.55 0.26 0.66
N VAL A 108 13.12 1.32 1.37
CA VAL A 108 12.65 1.25 2.76
C VAL A 108 11.30 1.93 2.91
N ASP A 109 10.33 1.21 3.48
CA ASP A 109 9.03 1.74 3.86
C ASP A 109 8.82 1.61 5.37
N ILE A 110 8.08 2.57 5.96
CA ILE A 110 7.51 2.47 7.31
C ILE A 110 6.03 2.13 7.18
N LYS A 111 5.65 0.95 7.67
CA LYS A 111 4.26 0.49 7.71
C LYS A 111 3.72 0.65 9.12
N ALA A 112 2.89 1.68 9.29
CA ALA A 112 2.36 2.11 10.59
C ALA A 112 0.92 2.64 10.48
N SER A 113 0.14 2.14 9.52
CA SER A 113 -1.24 2.60 9.26
C SER A 113 -2.24 1.46 9.42
N LYS A 114 -3.41 1.78 9.99
CA LYS A 114 -4.56 0.88 10.21
C LYS A 114 -5.09 0.16 8.95
N ASN A 115 -4.72 0.66 7.76
CA ASN A 115 -5.14 0.11 6.47
C ASN A 115 -4.04 -0.68 5.76
N ASN A 116 -2.99 -1.08 6.49
CA ASN A 116 -1.86 -1.80 5.93
C ASN A 116 -1.75 -3.20 6.53
N TYR A 117 -1.03 -4.07 5.84
CA TYR A 117 -0.74 -5.43 6.29
C TYR A 117 0.67 -5.84 5.86
N VAL A 118 1.22 -6.81 6.56
CA VAL A 118 2.54 -7.38 6.29
C VAL A 118 2.41 -8.89 6.21
N VAL A 119 2.87 -9.50 5.12
CA VAL A 119 2.91 -10.95 4.98
C VAL A 119 4.12 -11.48 5.75
N ILE A 120 3.86 -12.33 6.74
CA ILE A 120 4.91 -12.92 7.57
C ILE A 120 5.40 -14.25 6.98
N HIS A 121 6.65 -14.57 7.24
CA HIS A 121 7.39 -15.74 6.75
C HIS A 121 7.96 -16.60 7.90
N SER A 122 7.77 -16.17 9.15
CA SER A 122 8.23 -16.80 10.38
C SER A 122 7.26 -16.50 11.53
N GLU A 123 7.40 -17.22 12.65
CA GLU A 123 6.61 -16.95 13.85
C GLU A 123 7.06 -15.63 14.50
N LEU A 124 6.10 -14.75 14.79
CA LEU A 124 6.34 -13.52 15.54
C LEU A 124 6.31 -13.78 17.06
N PRO A 125 7.02 -12.95 17.85
CA PRO A 125 6.88 -12.95 19.31
C PRO A 125 5.46 -12.59 19.74
N GLU A 126 5.15 -12.62 21.04
CA GLU A 126 3.90 -12.01 21.51
C GLU A 126 3.92 -10.50 21.22
N LEU A 127 2.78 -9.93 20.85
CA LEU A 127 2.68 -8.51 20.47
C LEU A 127 3.19 -7.59 21.58
N ASP A 128 2.85 -7.94 22.83
CA ASP A 128 3.28 -7.22 24.03
C ASP A 128 4.78 -7.39 24.32
N ASP A 129 5.45 -8.36 23.68
CA ASP A 129 6.89 -8.62 23.81
C ASP A 129 7.72 -7.99 22.68
N LEU A 130 7.08 -7.27 21.74
CA LEU A 130 7.83 -6.54 20.72
C LEU A 130 8.78 -5.52 21.37
N PRO A 131 10.00 -5.36 20.83
CA PRO A 131 10.96 -4.40 21.35
C PRO A 131 10.49 -2.96 21.05
N GLU A 132 10.85 -2.05 21.95
CA GLU A 132 10.76 -0.61 21.68
C GLU A 132 11.82 -0.20 20.65
N PRO A 133 11.51 0.76 19.76
CA PRO A 133 12.50 1.29 18.82
C PRO A 133 13.57 2.11 19.56
N SER A 134 14.79 2.14 19.03
CA SER A 134 15.84 3.01 19.57
C SER A 134 15.58 4.47 19.22
N ASP A 135 16.08 5.39 20.05
CA ASP A 135 16.02 6.83 19.76
C ASP A 135 16.66 7.17 18.39
N GLU A 136 17.76 6.50 18.06
CA GLU A 136 18.46 6.64 16.78
C GLU A 136 17.57 6.27 15.58
N LEU A 137 16.78 5.20 15.71
CA LEU A 137 15.81 4.80 14.69
C LEU A 137 14.67 5.81 14.59
N LEU A 138 14.15 6.28 15.72
CA LEU A 138 13.08 7.28 15.75
C LEU A 138 13.53 8.60 15.13
N ASP A 139 14.71 9.08 15.49
CA ASP A 139 15.33 10.27 14.92
C ASP A 139 15.56 10.11 13.42
N PHE A 140 16.06 8.95 12.98
CA PHE A 140 16.19 8.64 11.56
C PHE A 140 14.84 8.72 10.85
N ILE A 141 13.81 8.06 11.37
CA ILE A 141 12.48 8.05 10.75
C ILE A 141 11.89 9.46 10.71
N ARG A 142 11.97 10.24 11.80
CA ARG A 142 11.33 11.56 11.91
C ARG A 142 12.03 12.60 11.05
N ASN A 143 13.36 12.63 11.08
CA ASN A 143 14.17 13.64 10.39
C ASN A 143 14.48 13.30 8.93
N THR A 144 14.23 12.07 8.49
CA THR A 144 14.33 11.72 7.08
C THR A 144 13.04 12.14 6.38
N GLU A 145 13.17 13.14 5.51
CA GLU A 145 12.17 13.42 4.48
C GLU A 145 12.17 12.23 3.51
N PRO A 146 10.99 11.65 3.21
CA PRO A 146 10.91 10.56 2.25
C PRO A 146 11.62 11.00 0.97
N GLU A 147 12.53 10.17 0.46
CA GLU A 147 12.99 10.38 -0.91
C GLU A 147 11.74 10.40 -1.76
N VAL A 148 11.45 11.55 -2.39
CA VAL A 148 10.44 11.65 -3.42
C VAL A 148 10.85 10.57 -4.40
N LYS A 149 10.16 9.41 -4.35
CA LYS A 149 10.19 8.48 -5.46
C LYS A 149 9.74 9.40 -6.59
N SER A 150 10.64 9.68 -7.53
CA SER A 150 10.24 10.00 -8.87
C SER A 150 9.46 8.77 -9.30
N SER A 151 8.18 8.75 -8.94
CA SER A 151 7.20 7.94 -9.61
C SER A 151 7.49 8.21 -11.07
N LYS A 152 7.71 7.16 -11.84
CA LYS A 152 7.44 7.21 -13.28
C LYS A 152 5.92 7.36 -13.47
N GLY A 153 5.41 8.45 -12.94
CA GLY A 153 4.03 8.89 -12.80
C GLY A 153 4.17 10.39 -12.69
N PHE A 154 3.81 11.05 -13.80
CA PHE A 154 3.85 12.47 -14.11
C PHE A 154 4.75 13.34 -13.23
N VAL A 155 5.85 13.79 -13.85
CA VAL A 155 6.71 14.87 -13.36
C VAL A 155 5.83 16.06 -12.96
N THR A 156 5.72 16.34 -11.66
CA THR A 156 5.39 17.69 -11.18
C THR A 156 6.70 18.41 -10.98
N SER A 157 7.10 19.19 -11.98
CA SER A 157 8.20 20.14 -11.83
C SER A 157 7.66 21.52 -12.15
N ASN A 158 7.20 22.22 -11.11
CA ASN A 158 7.47 23.63 -10.79
C ASN A 158 6.38 24.17 -9.85
N ASP A 159 6.77 25.07 -8.94
CA ASP A 159 5.93 25.69 -7.90
C ASP A 159 4.78 26.58 -8.42
N ASP A 160 4.59 26.64 -9.75
CA ASP A 160 3.54 27.39 -10.44
C ASP A 160 2.37 26.51 -10.95
N GLU A 161 2.44 25.20 -10.72
CA GLU A 161 1.52 24.24 -11.34
C GLU A 161 0.35 23.88 -10.40
N PHE A 162 -0.86 24.35 -10.72
CA PHE A 162 -2.07 24.04 -9.94
C PHE A 162 -2.24 22.52 -9.82
N LEU A 163 -2.72 22.03 -8.67
CA LEU A 163 -3.00 20.59 -8.42
C LEU A 163 -3.89 19.93 -9.49
N SER A 164 -4.67 20.72 -10.24
CA SER A 164 -5.52 20.28 -11.35
C SER A 164 -4.85 20.28 -12.72
N GLN A 165 -3.65 20.82 -12.88
CA GLN A 165 -2.96 20.91 -14.16
C GLN A 165 -2.81 19.54 -14.85
N PRO A 166 -2.49 18.44 -14.13
CA PRO A 166 -2.43 17.13 -14.75
C PRO A 166 -3.77 16.65 -15.34
N LEU A 167 -4.92 17.11 -14.81
CA LEU A 167 -6.23 16.83 -15.42
C LEU A 167 -6.35 17.53 -16.77
N PHE A 168 -6.01 18.82 -16.83
CA PHE A 168 -6.09 19.62 -18.06
C PHE A 168 -5.14 19.11 -19.13
N ASP A 169 -3.97 18.61 -18.73
CA ASP A 169 -3.02 18.02 -19.66
C ASP A 169 -3.51 16.71 -20.25
N VAL A 170 -4.15 15.84 -19.46
CA VAL A 170 -4.77 14.61 -19.97
C VAL A 170 -5.93 14.93 -20.90
N ILE A 171 -6.76 15.92 -20.59
CA ILE A 171 -7.86 16.34 -21.47
C ILE A 171 -7.32 16.88 -22.80
N LYS A 172 -6.24 17.68 -22.76
CA LYS A 172 -5.67 18.33 -23.94
C LYS A 172 -4.86 17.37 -24.80
N ASN A 173 -4.07 16.49 -24.18
CA ASN A 173 -3.04 15.69 -24.86
C ASN A 173 -3.41 14.19 -24.91
N GLY A 174 -4.51 13.79 -24.29
CA GLY A 174 -4.94 12.40 -24.24
C GLY A 174 -4.15 11.53 -23.26
N TRP A 175 -4.16 10.22 -23.49
CA TRP A 175 -3.60 9.19 -22.58
C TRP A 175 -2.08 9.09 -22.56
N GLY A 176 -1.37 9.88 -23.36
CA GLY A 176 0.07 9.80 -23.51
C GLY A 176 0.52 8.61 -24.37
N GLU A 177 1.68 8.03 -24.05
CA GLU A 177 2.25 6.91 -24.81
C GLU A 177 1.43 5.63 -24.64
N VAL A 178 1.33 4.81 -25.69
CA VAL A 178 0.48 3.59 -25.71
C VAL A 178 0.74 2.64 -24.54
N GLY A 179 1.98 2.60 -24.02
CA GLY A 179 2.35 1.77 -22.86
C GLY A 179 1.82 2.26 -21.51
N THR A 180 1.31 3.49 -21.42
CA THR A 180 0.89 4.13 -20.16
C THR A 180 -0.60 4.45 -20.10
N HIS A 181 -1.37 4.08 -21.12
CA HIS A 181 -2.78 4.48 -21.24
C HIS A 181 -3.61 3.99 -20.06
N ASP A 182 -3.47 2.72 -19.66
CA ASP A 182 -4.28 2.14 -18.58
C ASP A 182 -4.10 2.89 -17.25
N ASP A 183 -2.83 3.11 -16.87
CA ASP A 183 -2.46 3.82 -15.65
C ASP A 183 -2.92 5.29 -15.68
N THR A 184 -2.81 5.93 -16.84
CA THR A 184 -3.23 7.34 -17.03
C THR A 184 -4.74 7.47 -16.90
N ILE A 185 -5.52 6.61 -17.58
CA ILE A 185 -6.98 6.59 -17.51
C ILE A 185 -7.46 6.35 -16.07
N VAL A 186 -6.87 5.36 -15.39
CA VAL A 186 -7.23 5.04 -14.00
C VAL A 186 -6.95 6.23 -13.08
N SER A 187 -5.75 6.82 -13.17
CA SER A 187 -5.37 7.97 -12.33
C SER A 187 -6.26 9.18 -12.58
N PHE A 188 -6.59 9.46 -13.85
CA PHE A 188 -7.49 10.54 -14.25
C PHE A 188 -8.90 10.37 -13.66
N ILE A 189 -9.47 9.16 -13.75
CA ILE A 189 -10.78 8.83 -13.16
C ILE A 189 -10.80 9.07 -11.64
N TRP A 190 -9.78 8.57 -10.92
CA TRP A 190 -9.72 8.72 -9.47
C TRP A 190 -9.55 10.17 -9.03
N MET A 191 -8.75 10.95 -9.75
CA MET A 191 -8.54 12.36 -9.43
C MET A 191 -9.82 13.18 -9.60
N LEU A 192 -10.60 12.92 -10.65
CA LEU A 192 -11.89 13.59 -10.84
C LEU A 192 -12.89 13.25 -9.72
N PHE A 193 -12.97 11.97 -9.30
CA PHE A 193 -13.83 11.60 -8.17
C PHE A 193 -13.36 12.22 -6.86
N ALA A 194 -12.05 12.27 -6.61
CA ALA A 194 -11.48 12.93 -5.43
C ALA A 194 -11.79 14.42 -5.38
N MET A 195 -11.96 15.07 -6.53
CA MET A 195 -12.40 16.46 -6.64
C MET A 195 -13.93 16.64 -6.57
N GLY A 196 -14.69 15.56 -6.34
CA GLY A 196 -16.14 15.59 -6.18
C GLY A 196 -16.94 15.57 -7.48
N ALA A 197 -16.33 15.20 -8.62
CA ALA A 197 -17.05 15.06 -9.88
C ALA A 197 -18.10 13.93 -9.79
N SER A 198 -19.25 14.13 -10.44
CA SER A 198 -20.27 13.09 -10.55
C SER A 198 -19.84 11.98 -11.51
N TYR A 199 -20.45 10.80 -11.40
CA TYR A 199 -20.25 9.70 -12.35
C TYR A 199 -20.39 10.17 -13.81
N GLU A 200 -21.46 10.91 -14.12
CA GLU A 200 -21.73 11.41 -15.48
C GLU A 200 -20.64 12.36 -15.96
N SER A 201 -20.16 13.26 -15.09
CA SER A 201 -19.05 14.15 -15.40
C SER A 201 -17.76 13.36 -15.67
N VAL A 202 -17.44 12.35 -14.85
CA VAL A 202 -16.25 11.52 -15.07
C VAL A 202 -16.34 10.73 -16.37
N SER A 203 -17.48 10.11 -16.66
CA SER A 203 -17.72 9.41 -17.92
C SER A 203 -17.51 10.32 -19.13
N TYR A 204 -18.05 11.54 -19.07
CA TYR A 204 -17.87 12.53 -20.13
C TYR A 204 -16.40 12.93 -20.32
N MET A 205 -15.71 13.24 -19.23
CA MET A 205 -14.31 13.69 -19.27
C MET A 205 -13.36 12.59 -19.77
N VAL A 206 -13.64 11.32 -19.45
CA VAL A 206 -12.87 10.19 -19.98
C VAL A 206 -13.04 10.06 -21.50
N MET A 207 -14.27 10.20 -22.01
CA MET A 207 -14.48 10.19 -23.47
C MET A 207 -13.77 11.38 -24.15
N LEU A 208 -13.85 12.57 -23.54
CA LEU A 208 -13.23 13.78 -24.08
C LEU A 208 -11.70 13.66 -24.19
N ALA A 209 -11.05 13.05 -23.19
CA ALA A 209 -9.62 12.80 -23.23
C ALA A 209 -9.26 11.66 -24.21
N ASP A 210 -10.14 10.66 -24.40
CA ASP A 210 -9.96 9.61 -25.42
C ASP A 210 -9.96 10.18 -26.84
N GLU A 211 -10.87 11.13 -27.13
CA GLU A 211 -10.93 11.84 -28.41
C GLU A 211 -9.63 12.58 -28.73
N SER A 212 -8.94 13.05 -27.69
CA SER A 212 -7.65 13.71 -27.78
C SER A 212 -6.46 12.73 -27.84
N THR A 213 -6.72 11.42 -27.92
CA THR A 213 -5.71 10.35 -27.99
C THR A 213 -5.76 9.61 -29.33
N PRO A 214 -5.03 10.07 -30.37
CA PRO A 214 -5.03 9.44 -31.70
C PRO A 214 -4.58 7.96 -31.71
N THR A 215 -3.80 7.56 -30.70
CA THR A 215 -3.27 6.22 -30.54
C THR A 215 -4.15 5.31 -29.69
N SER A 216 -5.29 5.82 -29.20
CA SER A 216 -6.21 5.01 -28.39
C SER A 216 -6.78 3.87 -29.21
N THR A 217 -6.78 2.68 -28.62
CA THR A 217 -7.43 1.48 -29.17
C THR A 217 -8.66 1.07 -28.37
N TYR A 218 -9.02 1.84 -27.34
CA TYR A 218 -10.14 1.54 -26.48
C TYR A 218 -11.46 1.78 -27.20
N LYS A 219 -12.41 0.88 -26.99
CA LYS A 219 -13.81 1.15 -27.30
C LYS A 219 -14.44 1.97 -26.18
N PRO A 220 -15.44 2.84 -26.48
CA PRO A 220 -16.13 3.62 -25.45
C PRO A 220 -16.65 2.77 -24.27
N GLN A 221 -17.15 1.56 -24.54
CA GLN A 221 -17.65 0.66 -23.51
C GLN A 221 -16.55 0.16 -22.55
N GLU A 222 -15.30 0.01 -23.03
CA GLU A 222 -14.18 -0.44 -22.19
C GLU A 222 -13.75 0.67 -21.23
N LEU A 223 -13.76 1.91 -21.70
CA LEU A 223 -13.50 3.10 -20.88
C LEU A 223 -14.62 3.32 -19.85
N LEU A 224 -15.89 3.22 -20.26
CA LEU A 224 -17.01 3.33 -19.32
C LEU A 224 -16.97 2.24 -18.26
N LYS A 225 -16.59 1.01 -18.62
CA LYS A 225 -16.39 -0.07 -17.63
C LYS A 225 -15.30 0.25 -16.61
N LYS A 226 -14.25 0.98 -16.98
CA LYS A 226 -13.23 1.47 -16.03
C LYS A 226 -13.83 2.51 -15.08
N VAL A 227 -14.68 3.41 -15.58
CA VAL A 227 -15.41 4.38 -14.74
C VAL A 227 -16.37 3.66 -13.79
N ASP A 228 -17.12 2.66 -14.26
CA ASP A 228 -18.03 1.85 -13.43
C ASP A 228 -17.27 1.17 -12.29
N ASN A 229 -16.17 0.49 -12.61
CA ASN A 229 -15.34 -0.20 -11.63
C ASN A 229 -14.75 0.75 -10.58
N ALA A 230 -14.41 1.98 -10.96
CA ALA A 230 -13.92 3.00 -10.03
C ALA A 230 -15.06 3.57 -9.19
N TRP A 231 -16.21 3.85 -9.80
CA TRP A 231 -17.41 4.38 -9.13
C TRP A 231 -17.95 3.42 -8.07
N GLU A 232 -18.02 2.12 -8.38
CA GLU A 232 -18.43 1.10 -7.43
C GLU A 232 -17.51 1.02 -6.20
N LYS A 233 -16.23 1.34 -6.36
CA LYS A 233 -15.26 1.42 -5.27
C LYS A 233 -15.37 2.75 -4.51
N TRP A 234 -15.59 3.86 -5.22
CA TRP A 234 -15.69 5.20 -4.64
C TRP A 234 -16.88 5.37 -3.70
N ARG A 235 -18.01 4.71 -4.01
CA ARG A 235 -19.25 4.80 -3.22
C ARG A 235 -19.36 3.84 -2.03
N ARG A 236 -18.35 3.00 -1.81
CA ARG A 236 -18.29 2.03 -0.71
C ARG A 236 -17.46 2.58 0.42
#